data_AF-A0A7S1QRR6-F1
#
_entry.id   AF-A0A7S1QRR6-F1
#
_cell.length_a   1.000
_cell.length_b   1.000
_cell.length_c   1.000
_cell.angle_alpha   90.00
_cell.angle_beta   90.00
_cell.angle_gamma   90.00
#
_symmetry.space_group_name_H-M   'P 1'
#
loop_
_entity.id
_entity.type
_entity.pdbx_description
1 polymer ?
#
loop_
_entity_poly.entity_id
_entity_poly.type
_entity_poly.pdbx_seq_one_letter_code
_entity_poly.pdbx_strand_id
1 'polypeptide(L)'
;VVDFTSVYVARAGEDTAETINAAMADPDIQAVVFTPGEYKLGSPLLVTKPDFVLLGLGIATLVATSGNVLIEVDGSLGGVRVAALLLQAGPGLSPSLLHWGPGSPAEPGFVHDLFARVGGPDTEMVQAHTMVLIEGDGVVGD
;
A
#
# COMPACT_ATOMS: atom_id res chain seq x y z
N VAL A 1 13.67 -12.09 8.42
CA VAL A 1 13.07 -13.18 7.61
C VAL A 1 11.65 -13.34 8.10
N VAL A 2 10.65 -13.37 7.20
CA VAL A 2 9.24 -13.56 7.56
C VAL A 2 8.87 -15.00 7.25
N ASP A 3 8.37 -15.74 8.24
CA ASP A 3 7.84 -17.09 8.01
C ASP A 3 6.54 -17.00 7.20
N PHE A 4 6.33 -17.91 6.25
CA PHE A 4 5.14 -17.88 5.41
C PHE A 4 3.85 -18.16 6.21
N THR A 5 3.93 -18.76 7.40
CA THR A 5 2.78 -18.86 8.31
C THR A 5 2.30 -17.50 8.82
N SER A 6 3.17 -16.48 8.77
CA SER A 6 2.89 -15.09 9.16
C SER A 6 2.55 -14.20 7.96
N VAL A 7 2.24 -14.80 6.80
CA VAL A 7 1.90 -14.09 5.56
C VAL A 7 0.41 -14.23 5.28
N TYR A 8 -0.26 -13.09 5.13
CA TYR A 8 -1.59 -13.04 4.55
C TYR A 8 -1.48 -12.98 3.02
N VAL A 9 -2.09 -13.94 2.32
CA VAL A 9 -2.10 -13.96 0.84
C VAL A 9 -3.43 -13.37 0.37
N ALA A 10 -3.42 -12.09 0.03
CA ALA A 10 -4.60 -11.38 -0.46
C ALA A 10 -4.90 -11.77 -1.91
N ARG A 11 -6.17 -11.97 -2.25
CA ARG A 11 -6.66 -12.42 -3.57
C ARG A 11 -7.53 -11.37 -4.24
N ALA A 12 -7.20 -11.03 -5.48
CA ALA A 12 -7.97 -10.09 -6.28
C ALA A 12 -9.39 -10.62 -6.53
N GLY A 13 -10.40 -9.75 -6.38
CA GLY A 13 -11.81 -10.11 -6.51
C GLY A 13 -12.45 -10.80 -5.29
N GLU A 14 -11.65 -11.15 -4.27
CA GLU A 14 -12.12 -11.72 -3.00
C GLU A 14 -11.89 -10.74 -1.85
N ASP A 15 -10.65 -10.25 -1.71
CA ASP A 15 -10.24 -9.39 -0.60
C ASP A 15 -10.63 -7.93 -0.78
N THR A 16 -11.11 -7.32 0.31
CA THR A 16 -11.40 -5.89 0.41
C THR A 16 -10.39 -5.20 1.31
N ALA A 17 -10.43 -3.87 1.37
CA ALA A 17 -9.59 -3.11 2.30
C ALA A 17 -9.86 -3.52 3.75
N GLU A 18 -11.11 -3.83 4.10
CA GLU A 18 -11.52 -4.28 5.44
C GLU A 18 -10.93 -5.65 5.79
N THR A 19 -10.98 -6.63 4.87
CA THR A 19 -10.41 -7.97 5.14
C THR A 19 -8.90 -7.93 5.25
N ILE A 20 -8.24 -7.15 4.38
CA ILE A 20 -6.79 -6.97 4.41
C ILE A 20 -6.37 -6.25 5.69
N ASN A 21 -7.03 -5.14 6.06
CA ASN A 21 -6.71 -4.44 7.31
C ASN A 21 -6.96 -5.30 8.56
N ALA A 22 -8.01 -6.13 8.56
CA ALA A 22 -8.26 -7.08 9.64
C ALA A 22 -7.12 -8.10 9.77
N ALA A 23 -6.63 -8.64 8.66
CA ALA A 23 -5.46 -9.52 8.66
C ALA A 23 -4.18 -8.78 9.08
N MET A 24 -3.99 -7.54 8.62
CA MET A 24 -2.87 -6.69 9.04
C MET A 24 -2.94 -6.34 10.52
N ALA A 25 -4.11 -6.32 11.16
CA ALA A 25 -4.24 -6.06 12.60
C ALA A 25 -3.88 -7.28 13.47
N ASP A 26 -3.88 -8.49 12.89
CA ASP A 26 -3.50 -9.71 13.60
C ASP A 26 -2.00 -9.66 14.00
N PRO A 27 -1.64 -9.83 15.29
CA PRO A 27 -0.26 -9.77 15.73
C PRO A 27 0.66 -10.85 15.10
N ASP A 28 0.11 -11.97 14.65
CA ASP A 28 0.87 -13.08 14.08
C ASP A 28 1.18 -12.85 12.58
N ILE A 29 0.52 -11.88 11.95
CA ILE A 29 0.74 -11.50 10.55
C ILE A 29 1.80 -10.39 10.47
N GLN A 30 2.80 -10.60 9.63
CA GLN A 30 3.92 -9.67 9.41
C GLN A 30 4.03 -9.17 7.97
N ALA A 31 3.27 -9.78 7.05
CA ALA A 31 3.27 -9.39 5.65
C ALA A 31 1.93 -9.65 4.98
N VAL A 32 1.61 -8.83 3.98
CA VAL A 32 0.59 -9.11 2.97
C VAL A 32 1.28 -9.33 1.63
N VAL A 33 0.99 -10.47 1.00
CA VAL A 33 1.37 -10.74 -0.39
C VAL A 33 0.11 -10.63 -1.24
N PHE A 34 0.13 -9.70 -2.19
CA PHE A 34 -0.94 -9.51 -3.16
C PHE A 34 -0.66 -10.41 -4.37
N THR A 35 -1.54 -11.38 -4.60
CA THR A 35 -1.53 -12.16 -5.85
C THR A 35 -1.78 -11.26 -7.07
N PRO A 36 -1.40 -11.68 -8.29
CA PRO A 36 -1.65 -10.88 -9.48
C PRO A 36 -3.13 -10.56 -9.68
N GLY A 37 -3.44 -9.28 -9.93
CA GLY A 37 -4.80 -8.80 -10.20
C GLY A 37 -5.05 -7.36 -9.71
N GLU A 38 -6.30 -6.91 -9.86
CA GLU A 38 -6.75 -5.59 -9.41
C GLU A 38 -7.51 -5.70 -8.07
N TYR A 39 -7.11 -4.88 -7.11
CA TYR A 39 -7.72 -4.74 -5.79
C TYR A 39 -8.40 -3.37 -5.72
N LYS A 40 -9.73 -3.37 -5.73
CA LYS A 40 -10.54 -2.16 -5.62
C LYS A 40 -10.75 -1.82 -4.16
N LEU A 41 -10.06 -0.78 -3.68
CA LEU A 41 -10.01 -0.44 -2.26
C LEU A 41 -10.74 0.89 -2.00
N GLY A 42 -11.81 0.83 -1.20
CA GLY A 42 -12.59 2.00 -0.78
C GLY A 42 -12.04 2.71 0.46
N SER A 43 -11.01 2.15 1.09
CA SER A 43 -10.32 2.72 2.24
C SER A 43 -8.81 2.37 2.19
N PRO A 44 -7.96 3.12 2.91
CA PRO A 44 -6.52 2.86 2.93
C PRO A 44 -6.17 1.53 3.61
N LEU A 45 -5.08 0.91 3.18
CA LEU A 45 -4.38 -0.10 3.96
C LEU A 45 -3.50 0.60 5.00
N LEU A 46 -3.77 0.38 6.28
CA LEU A 46 -3.14 1.08 7.39
C LEU A 46 -1.97 0.25 7.93
N VAL A 47 -0.74 0.64 7.61
CA VAL A 47 0.46 -0.01 8.14
C VAL A 47 0.80 0.58 9.50
N THR A 48 0.53 -0.19 10.57
CA THR A 48 0.66 0.22 11.97
C THR A 48 1.70 -0.58 12.75
N LYS A 49 2.43 -1.48 12.09
CA LYS A 49 3.46 -2.35 12.69
C LYS A 49 4.84 -2.08 12.08
N PRO A 50 5.91 -2.05 12.91
CA PRO A 50 7.26 -2.01 12.37
C PRO A 50 7.55 -3.29 11.58
N ASP A 51 8.55 -3.24 10.70
CA ASP A 51 8.99 -4.36 9.86
C ASP A 51 7.95 -4.94 8.89
N PHE A 52 6.75 -4.37 8.82
CA PHE A 52 5.65 -4.93 8.04
C PHE A 52 5.92 -4.84 6.53
N VAL A 53 5.52 -5.88 5.79
CA VAL A 53 5.77 -5.97 4.35
C VAL A 53 4.46 -5.98 3.56
N LEU A 54 4.35 -5.09 2.58
CA LEU A 54 3.36 -5.15 1.51
C LEU A 54 4.08 -5.52 0.21
N LEU A 55 3.80 -6.69 -0.36
CA LEU A 55 4.48 -7.19 -1.56
C LEU A 55 3.48 -7.56 -2.66
N GLY A 56 3.58 -6.92 -3.82
CA GLY A 56 2.83 -7.31 -5.01
C GLY A 56 3.52 -8.38 -5.85
N LEU A 57 2.74 -9.30 -6.42
CA LEU A 57 3.20 -10.26 -7.41
C LEU A 57 2.55 -9.96 -8.76
N GLY A 58 3.32 -10.05 -9.85
CA GLY A 58 2.78 -9.93 -11.21
C GLY A 58 2.07 -8.61 -11.49
N ILE A 59 2.57 -7.49 -10.96
CA ILE A 59 1.96 -6.15 -11.09
C ILE A 59 0.58 -6.10 -10.44
N ALA A 60 0.48 -6.62 -9.21
CA ALA A 60 -0.71 -6.44 -8.38
C ALA A 60 -1.02 -4.94 -8.27
N THR A 61 -2.26 -4.58 -8.62
CA THR A 61 -2.70 -3.20 -8.79
C THR A 61 -3.72 -2.85 -7.73
N LEU A 62 -3.42 -1.85 -6.90
CA LEU A 62 -4.37 -1.31 -5.94
C LEU A 62 -5.05 -0.09 -6.58
N VAL A 63 -6.38 -0.09 -6.65
CA VAL A 63 -7.19 0.94 -7.32
C VAL A 63 -8.06 1.66 -6.30
N ALA A 64 -7.89 2.97 -6.17
CA ALA A 64 -8.69 3.76 -5.25
C ALA A 64 -10.12 3.89 -5.80
N THR A 65 -11.13 3.61 -4.99
CA THR A 65 -12.53 3.72 -5.47
C THR A 65 -13.32 4.87 -4.86
N SER A 66 -12.78 5.52 -3.84
CA SER A 66 -13.53 6.49 -3.03
C SER A 66 -12.79 7.81 -2.80
N GLY A 67 -11.81 8.13 -3.67
CA GLY A 67 -10.92 9.28 -3.48
C GLY A 67 -10.04 9.13 -2.23
N ASN A 68 -9.77 7.89 -1.84
CA ASN A 68 -8.97 7.53 -0.68
C ASN A 68 -7.49 7.39 -1.03
N VAL A 69 -6.64 7.46 -0.01
CA VAL A 69 -5.28 6.92 -0.05
C VAL A 69 -5.37 5.40 -0.15
N LEU A 70 -4.42 4.75 -0.84
CA LEU A 70 -4.36 3.30 -0.97
C LEU A 70 -3.53 2.65 0.12
N ILE A 71 -2.37 3.24 0.43
CA ILE A 71 -1.47 2.77 1.49
C ILE A 71 -1.11 3.97 2.37
N GLU A 72 -1.32 3.82 3.67
CA GLU A 72 -0.92 4.80 4.67
C GLU A 72 0.04 4.12 5.66
N VAL A 73 1.24 4.67 5.77
CA VAL A 73 2.28 4.19 6.69
C VAL A 73 2.47 5.21 7.80
N ASP A 74 2.38 4.77 9.06
CA ASP A 74 2.76 5.59 10.19
C ASP A 74 4.27 5.88 10.14
N GLY A 75 4.63 7.16 10.05
CA GLY A 75 6.01 7.63 9.90
C GLY A 75 6.93 7.31 11.07
N SER A 76 6.38 6.91 12.23
CA SER A 76 7.16 6.49 13.39
C SER A 76 7.66 5.05 13.32
N LEU A 77 7.21 4.27 12.33
CA LEU A 77 7.57 2.87 12.16
C LEU A 77 8.90 2.70 11.43
N GLY A 78 9.78 1.87 11.97
CA GLY A 78 11.00 1.42 11.28
C GLY A 78 10.77 0.13 10.48
N GLY A 79 11.58 -0.09 9.44
CA GLY A 79 11.68 -1.37 8.73
C GLY A 79 10.52 -1.74 7.80
N VAL A 80 9.51 -0.86 7.66
CA VAL A 80 8.36 -1.06 6.75
C VAL A 80 8.85 -1.17 5.31
N ARG A 81 8.27 -2.09 4.54
CA ARG A 81 8.63 -2.35 3.14
C ARG A 81 7.37 -2.40 2.27
N VAL A 82 7.30 -1.53 1.27
CA VAL A 82 6.25 -1.52 0.24
C VAL A 82 6.89 -1.82 -1.10
N ALA A 83 6.54 -2.94 -1.73
CA ALA A 83 7.27 -3.43 -2.89
C ALA A 83 6.37 -3.97 -4.01
N ALA A 84 6.78 -3.72 -5.26
CA ALA A 84 6.24 -4.34 -6.48
C ALA A 84 4.72 -4.18 -6.67
N LEU A 85 4.19 -3.01 -6.31
CA LEU A 85 2.77 -2.65 -6.42
C LEU A 85 2.55 -1.53 -7.43
N LEU A 86 1.43 -1.60 -8.15
CA LEU A 86 0.92 -0.46 -8.92
C LEU A 86 -0.21 0.20 -8.14
N LEU A 87 -0.06 1.49 -7.82
CA LEU A 87 -1.10 2.31 -7.20
C LEU A 87 -1.82 3.12 -8.28
N GLN A 88 -3.13 2.94 -8.41
CA GLN A 88 -3.93 3.60 -9.42
C GLN A 88 -4.98 4.52 -8.80
N ALA A 89 -5.02 5.75 -9.29
CA ALA A 89 -6.07 6.71 -8.95
C ALA A 89 -7.43 6.29 -9.53
N GLY A 90 -8.49 6.59 -8.80
CA GLY A 90 -9.87 6.46 -9.28
C GLY A 90 -10.53 7.80 -9.61
N PRO A 91 -11.86 7.79 -9.86
CA PRO A 91 -12.59 9.00 -10.23
C PRO A 91 -12.64 10.08 -9.12
N GLY A 92 -12.63 9.65 -7.86
CA GLY A 92 -12.54 10.55 -6.71
C GLY A 92 -11.14 11.12 -6.54
N LEU A 93 -11.03 12.39 -6.13
CA LEU A 93 -9.74 13.04 -5.86
C LEU A 93 -9.08 12.45 -4.62
N SER A 94 -8.10 11.56 -4.81
CA SER A 94 -7.23 11.12 -3.73
C SER A 94 -6.22 12.21 -3.34
N PRO A 95 -6.00 12.51 -2.05
CA PRO A 95 -4.96 13.47 -1.64
C PRO A 95 -3.56 12.95 -1.98
N SER A 96 -3.33 11.65 -1.75
CA SER A 96 -2.18 10.88 -2.22
C SER A 96 -2.60 9.44 -2.55
N LEU A 97 -1.79 8.67 -3.29
CA LEU A 97 -2.03 7.23 -3.47
C LEU A 97 -1.22 6.40 -2.45
N LEU A 98 0.06 6.75 -2.25
CA LEU A 98 0.84 6.36 -1.08
C LEU A 98 1.02 7.59 -0.18
N HIS A 99 0.73 7.43 1.11
CA HIS A 99 1.13 8.37 2.15
C HIS A 99 2.05 7.68 3.15
N TRP A 100 3.28 8.15 3.23
CA TRP A 100 4.18 7.84 4.33
C TRP A 100 4.21 9.04 5.27
N GLY A 101 3.60 8.90 6.44
CA GLY A 101 3.42 9.98 7.39
C GLY A 101 4.75 10.52 7.94
N PRO A 102 4.72 11.67 8.64
CA PRO A 102 5.91 12.26 9.24
C PRO A 102 6.41 11.42 10.43
N GLY A 103 7.72 11.34 10.59
CA GLY A 103 8.39 10.65 11.70
C GLY A 103 9.87 10.42 11.42
N SER A 104 10.61 10.01 12.44
CA SER A 104 12.07 9.83 12.35
C SER A 104 12.48 8.52 13.04
N PRO A 105 12.18 7.35 12.43
CA PRO A 105 12.49 6.05 13.00
C PRO A 105 13.99 5.76 12.94
N ALA A 106 14.48 4.90 13.83
CA ALA A 106 15.90 4.51 13.85
C ALA A 106 16.27 3.62 12.64
N GLU A 107 15.34 2.81 12.16
CA GLU A 107 15.52 1.93 11.02
C GLU A 107 14.79 2.47 9.79
N PRO A 108 15.44 2.48 8.60
CA PRO A 108 14.84 3.03 7.39
C PRO A 108 13.62 2.23 6.93
N GLY A 109 12.69 2.92 6.27
CA GLY A 109 11.64 2.31 5.48
C GLY A 109 12.04 2.18 4.02
N PHE A 110 11.41 1.26 3.29
CA PHE A 110 11.74 1.02 1.89
C PHE A 110 10.51 0.99 0.98
N VAL A 111 10.67 1.61 -0.18
CA VAL A 111 9.74 1.56 -1.29
C VAL A 111 10.49 1.01 -2.50
N HIS A 112 10.12 -0.16 -2.98
CA HIS A 112 10.83 -0.84 -4.08
C HIS A 112 9.88 -1.13 -5.25
N ASP A 113 10.30 -0.86 -6.49
CA ASP A 113 9.48 -1.14 -7.68
C ASP A 113 8.02 -0.66 -7.53
N LEU A 114 7.83 0.52 -6.92
CA LEU A 114 6.51 1.12 -6.74
C LEU A 114 6.13 1.91 -7.97
N PHE A 115 5.03 1.52 -8.58
CA PHE A 115 4.45 2.25 -9.70
C PHE A 115 3.24 3.04 -9.20
N ALA A 116 3.06 4.26 -9.69
CA ALA A 116 1.85 5.03 -9.46
C ALA A 116 1.32 5.56 -10.80
N ARG A 117 0.00 5.56 -10.95
CA ARG A 117 -0.65 5.95 -12.20
C ARG A 117 -1.93 6.76 -11.95
N VAL A 118 -2.03 7.87 -12.67
CA VAL A 118 -3.27 8.64 -12.88
C VAL A 118 -3.59 8.57 -14.37
N GLY A 119 -4.76 8.02 -14.72
CA GLY A 119 -5.17 7.67 -16.08
C GLY A 119 -4.88 6.20 -16.42
N GLY A 120 -5.19 5.77 -17.64
CA GLY A 120 -4.87 4.42 -18.12
C GLY A 120 -6.07 3.68 -18.67
N PRO A 121 -6.44 2.50 -18.11
CA PRO A 121 -7.50 1.66 -18.68
C PRO A 121 -8.91 2.23 -18.45
N ASP A 122 -9.04 3.22 -17.56
CA ASP A 122 -10.31 3.83 -17.19
C ASP A 122 -10.90 4.64 -18.35
N THR A 123 -12.22 4.52 -18.54
CA THR A 123 -12.98 5.36 -19.49
C THR A 123 -13.45 6.68 -18.90
N GLU A 124 -13.30 6.83 -17.58
CA GLU A 124 -13.68 8.02 -16.82
C GLU A 124 -12.45 8.83 -16.42
N MET A 125 -12.65 10.11 -16.09
CA MET A 125 -11.57 10.92 -15.52
C MET A 125 -11.19 10.36 -14.15
N VAL A 126 -9.89 10.20 -13.93
CA VAL A 126 -9.32 9.79 -12.63
C VAL A 126 -8.30 10.83 -12.16
N GLN A 127 -8.10 10.92 -10.85
CA GLN A 127 -7.35 12.03 -10.28
C GLN A 127 -6.72 11.68 -8.93
N ALA A 128 -5.52 12.20 -8.71
CA ALA A 128 -4.88 12.28 -7.42
C ALA A 128 -4.15 13.62 -7.33
N HIS A 129 -4.12 14.24 -6.16
CA HIS A 129 -3.39 15.50 -5.96
C HIS A 129 -1.88 15.25 -5.95
N THR A 130 -1.45 14.25 -5.18
CA THR A 130 -0.08 13.70 -5.17
C THR A 130 -0.16 12.21 -5.47
N MET A 131 0.84 11.60 -6.11
CA MET A 131 0.86 10.14 -6.27
C MET A 131 1.53 9.47 -5.07
N VAL A 132 2.75 9.90 -4.76
CA VAL A 132 3.54 9.38 -3.64
C VAL A 132 3.93 10.56 -2.75
N LEU A 133 3.41 10.59 -1.53
CA LEU A 133 3.73 11.58 -0.51
C LEU A 133 4.54 10.90 0.58
N ILE A 134 5.81 11.30 0.73
CA ILE A 134 6.70 10.82 1.78
C ILE A 134 7.10 12.01 2.64
N GLU A 135 6.68 11.99 3.90
CA GLU A 135 7.00 13.01 4.90
C GLU A 135 7.94 12.48 6.00
N GLY A 136 8.10 11.15 6.10
CA GLY A 136 8.98 10.50 7.07
C GLY A 136 10.46 10.55 6.67
N ASP A 137 11.32 10.67 7.68
CA ASP A 137 12.77 10.59 7.50
C ASP A 137 13.21 9.14 7.24
N GLY A 138 14.34 8.97 6.56
CA GLY A 138 14.97 7.66 6.39
C GLY A 138 14.24 6.70 5.45
N VAL A 139 13.26 7.16 4.67
CA VAL A 139 12.63 6.35 3.63
C VAL A 139 13.51 6.30 2.39
N VAL A 140 13.82 5.09 1.93
CA VAL A 140 14.63 4.83 0.73
C VAL A 140 13.69 4.33 -0.38
N GLY A 141 13.73 5.00 -1.53
CA GLY A 141 13.09 4.55 -2.76
C GLY A 141 14.13 4.19 -3.82
N ASP A 142 13.91 3.11 -4.57
CA ASP A 142 14.69 2.76 -5.78
C ASP A 142 13.82 2.58 -7.04
#